data_AF-A0A0L0FAB7-F1
#
_entry.id   AF-A0A0L0FAB7-F1
#
_cell.length_a   1.000
_cell.length_b   1.000
_cell.length_c   1.000
_cell.angle_alpha   90.00
_cell.angle_beta   90.00
_cell.angle_gamma   90.00
#
_symmetry.space_group_name_H-M   'P 1'
#
loop_
_entity.id
_entity.type
_entity.pdbx_description
1 polymer ?
#
loop_
_entity_poly.entity_id
_entity_poly.type
_entity_poly.pdbx_seq_one_letter_code
_entity_poly.pdbx_strand_id
1 'polypeptide(L)'
;MTLDLFVKLYGLLNLRSDIKAVAEKSATIYKNSTAGQSQKKMQVYMETFEFVQFLKSVQCVPDATLAMARSIINKYEDDVRNLELGRLSVSGLTLYLQAPENWLVNDNQDTVHQNMNQPLAAYWHNTSHNTYVSNHQLKGLSTVDMYEKVLLTGCRCIELDCWDGDSGEPIIHHGYTLISKISFEDVVVCIREYAFLASPYPLVLSIENHCCIAQQRRMAEIMRNIFGDYLMTDYLPTVQ
;
A
#
# COMPACT_ATOMS: atom_id res chain seq x y z
N MET A 1 11.57 1.77 -31.11
CA MET A 1 11.40 3.06 -30.41
C MET A 1 12.04 2.92 -29.04
N THR A 2 13.06 3.70 -28.72
CA THR A 2 13.68 3.69 -27.38
C THR A 2 12.80 4.45 -26.37
N LEU A 3 13.03 4.26 -25.07
CA LEU A 3 12.32 5.01 -24.02
C LEU A 3 12.47 6.53 -24.22
N ASP A 4 13.69 7.01 -24.48
CA ASP A 4 13.95 8.44 -24.72
C ASP A 4 13.17 8.99 -25.92
N LEU A 5 13.09 8.20 -27.00
CA LEU A 5 12.34 8.59 -28.19
C LEU A 5 10.83 8.61 -27.91
N PHE A 6 10.34 7.69 -27.08
CA PHE A 6 8.95 7.66 -26.64
C PHE A 6 8.60 8.84 -25.73
N VAL A 7 9.45 9.19 -24.76
CA VAL A 7 9.27 10.36 -23.88
C VAL A 7 9.23 11.65 -24.67
N LYS A 8 10.13 11.81 -25.65
CA LYS A 8 10.12 12.97 -26.57
C LYS A 8 8.84 13.03 -27.39
N LEU A 9 8.38 11.89 -27.92
CA LEU A 9 7.10 11.81 -28.64
C LEU A 9 5.91 12.15 -27.73
N TYR A 10 5.88 11.62 -26.50
CA TYR A 10 4.84 11.93 -25.52
C TYR A 10 4.76 13.43 -25.21
N GLY A 11 5.91 14.09 -25.04
CA GLY A 11 5.97 15.54 -24.82
C GLY A 11 5.49 16.36 -26.02
N LEU A 12 5.67 15.87 -27.25
CA LEU A 12 5.13 16.51 -28.46
C LEU A 12 3.62 16.34 -28.60
N LEU A 13 3.09 15.19 -28.17
CA LEU A 13 1.66 14.88 -28.23
C LEU A 13 0.86 15.54 -27.10
N ASN A 14 1.47 15.78 -25.95
CA ASN A 14 0.81 16.31 -24.75
C ASN A 14 1.47 17.60 -24.28
N LEU A 15 0.94 18.74 -24.75
CA LEU A 15 1.35 20.05 -24.25
C LEU A 15 0.88 20.23 -22.80
N ARG A 16 1.82 20.21 -21.85
CA ARG A 16 1.57 20.42 -20.42
C ARG A 16 1.68 21.90 -20.03
N SER A 17 0.69 22.69 -20.47
CA SER A 17 0.60 24.13 -20.14
C SER A 17 0.46 24.39 -18.63
N ASP A 18 -0.12 23.44 -17.91
CA ASP A 18 -0.18 23.37 -16.45
C ASP A 18 1.21 23.31 -15.80
N ILE A 19 2.09 22.41 -16.26
CA ILE A 19 3.47 22.30 -15.74
C ILE A 19 4.27 23.55 -16.08
N LYS A 20 4.10 24.10 -17.28
CA LYS A 20 4.71 25.38 -17.65
C LYS A 20 4.27 26.51 -16.72
N ALA A 21 2.98 26.60 -16.39
CA ALA A 21 2.46 27.59 -15.45
C ALA A 21 3.04 27.40 -14.04
N VAL A 22 3.24 26.16 -13.59
CA VAL A 22 3.94 25.86 -12.33
C VAL A 22 5.38 26.39 -12.38
N ALA A 23 6.12 26.11 -13.45
CA ALA A 23 7.48 26.59 -13.62
C ALA A 23 7.58 28.12 -13.60
N GLU A 24 6.69 28.79 -14.32
CA GLU A 24 6.61 30.26 -14.37
C GLU A 24 6.23 30.86 -13.01
N LYS A 25 5.27 30.26 -12.31
CA LYS A 25 4.83 30.71 -10.99
C LYS A 25 5.95 30.58 -9.96
N SER A 26 6.68 29.47 -9.96
CA SER A 26 7.79 29.24 -9.03
C SER A 26 8.96 30.20 -9.27
N ALA A 27 9.29 30.50 -10.54
CA ALA A 27 10.26 31.54 -10.88
C ALA A 27 9.81 32.95 -10.43
N THR A 28 8.49 33.21 -10.41
CA THR A 28 7.90 34.49 -10.02
C THR A 28 7.82 34.68 -8.50
N ILE A 29 7.46 33.62 -7.74
CA ILE A 29 7.43 33.63 -6.27
C ILE A 29 8.78 34.09 -5.71
N TYR A 30 9.88 33.62 -6.31
CA TYR A 30 11.22 34.02 -5.92
C TYR A 30 11.50 35.51 -6.22
N LYS A 31 11.18 35.99 -7.43
CA LYS A 31 11.45 37.37 -7.86
C LYS A 31 10.70 38.42 -7.03
N ASN A 32 9.56 38.07 -6.44
CA ASN A 32 8.83 38.96 -5.52
C ASN A 32 9.43 38.98 -4.10
N SER A 33 10.24 37.99 -3.72
CA SER A 33 10.94 37.95 -2.42
C SER A 33 12.26 38.73 -2.42
N THR A 34 12.86 38.97 -3.59
CA THR A 34 14.08 39.76 -3.78
C THR A 34 13.75 40.99 -4.64
N ALA A 35 13.33 42.08 -4.02
CA ALA A 35 12.91 43.27 -4.74
C ALA A 35 14.03 43.89 -5.60
N GLY A 36 13.76 44.02 -6.90
CA GLY A 36 14.49 44.90 -7.81
C GLY A 36 15.06 44.22 -9.06
N GLN A 37 14.26 44.13 -10.13
CA GLN A 37 14.60 44.53 -11.51
C GLN A 37 13.80 43.77 -12.59
N SER A 38 13.29 44.57 -13.53
CA SER A 38 13.06 44.34 -14.97
C SER A 38 12.42 43.03 -15.45
N GLN A 39 11.28 43.17 -16.13
CA GLN A 39 10.60 42.14 -16.93
C GLN A 39 11.54 41.53 -17.99
N LYS A 40 12.35 40.55 -17.59
CA LYS A 40 13.12 39.70 -18.51
C LYS A 40 12.17 38.62 -19.06
N LYS A 41 12.21 38.49 -20.39
CA LYS A 41 11.54 37.48 -21.23
C LYS A 41 11.38 36.12 -20.52
N MET A 42 10.19 35.53 -20.63
CA MET A 42 9.74 34.27 -20.01
C MET A 42 10.88 33.23 -19.93
N GLN A 43 11.33 32.93 -18.72
CA GLN A 43 12.39 31.96 -18.47
C GLN A 43 11.74 30.56 -18.51
N VAL A 44 12.16 29.71 -19.45
CA VAL A 44 11.57 28.36 -19.69
C VAL A 44 12.26 27.28 -18.85
N TYR A 45 12.96 27.69 -17.79
CA TYR A 45 13.73 26.83 -16.91
C TYR A 45 13.73 27.41 -15.49
N MET A 46 13.96 26.56 -14.49
CA MET A 46 14.29 26.95 -13.13
C MET A 46 15.79 26.83 -12.91
N GLU A 47 16.43 27.88 -12.39
CA GLU A 47 17.76 27.73 -11.81
C GLU A 47 17.66 26.93 -10.51
N THR A 48 18.73 26.24 -10.11
CA THR A 48 18.55 25.31 -8.99
C THR A 48 18.18 25.99 -7.67
N PHE A 49 18.57 27.24 -7.45
CA PHE A 49 18.07 27.95 -6.27
C PHE A 49 16.54 28.10 -6.31
N GLU A 50 15.98 28.47 -7.48
CA GLU A 50 14.53 28.53 -7.70
C GLU A 50 13.89 27.15 -7.52
N PHE A 51 14.56 26.08 -7.97
CA PHE A 51 14.09 24.72 -7.76
C PHE A 51 14.11 24.29 -6.28
N VAL A 52 15.12 24.70 -5.48
CA VAL A 52 15.08 24.51 -4.02
C VAL A 52 13.86 25.21 -3.42
N GLN A 53 13.55 26.42 -3.84
CA GLN A 53 12.36 27.13 -3.34
C GLN A 53 11.06 26.44 -3.74
N PHE A 54 10.99 25.90 -4.96
CA PHE A 54 9.89 25.06 -5.40
C PHE A 54 9.73 23.82 -4.50
N LEU A 55 10.81 23.10 -4.21
CA LEU A 55 10.78 21.94 -3.33
C LEU A 55 10.27 22.31 -1.92
N LYS A 56 10.72 23.44 -1.37
CA LYS A 56 10.29 23.89 -0.03
C LYS A 56 8.85 24.38 0.02
N SER A 57 8.49 25.25 -0.92
CA SER A 57 7.26 26.05 -0.84
C SER A 57 6.08 25.41 -1.55
N VAL A 58 6.34 24.52 -2.52
CA VAL A 58 5.32 23.86 -3.34
C VAL A 58 5.27 22.37 -3.06
N GLN A 59 6.41 21.69 -3.04
CA GLN A 59 6.47 20.25 -2.71
C GLN A 59 6.53 19.99 -1.19
N CYS A 60 6.56 21.05 -0.37
CA CYS A 60 6.60 20.95 1.10
C CYS A 60 7.75 20.10 1.65
N VAL A 61 8.93 20.18 1.03
CA VAL A 61 10.18 19.54 1.48
C VAL A 61 11.03 20.58 2.21
N PRO A 62 10.82 20.83 3.53
CA PRO A 62 11.45 21.96 4.24
C PRO A 62 12.99 21.91 4.25
N ASP A 63 13.53 20.70 4.29
CA ASP A 63 14.97 20.42 4.37
C ASP A 63 15.64 20.34 2.99
N ALA A 64 14.96 20.73 1.90
CA ALA A 64 15.53 20.71 0.57
C ALA A 64 16.82 21.55 0.51
N THR A 65 17.90 20.96 -0.01
CA THR A 65 19.23 21.57 -0.12
C THR A 65 19.61 21.81 -1.58
N LEU A 66 20.61 22.68 -1.80
CA LEU A 66 21.20 22.86 -3.13
C LEU A 66 21.78 21.56 -3.70
N ALA A 67 22.35 20.70 -2.85
CA ALA A 67 22.90 19.42 -3.27
C ALA A 67 21.80 18.45 -3.73
N MET A 68 20.70 18.36 -2.98
CA MET A 68 19.52 17.57 -3.36
C MET A 68 18.95 18.04 -4.71
N ALA A 69 18.74 19.35 -4.84
CA ALA A 69 18.19 19.92 -6.07
C ALA A 69 19.14 19.74 -7.27
N ARG A 70 20.47 19.81 -7.08
CA ARG A 70 21.49 19.51 -8.12
C ARG A 70 21.41 18.05 -8.54
N SER A 71 21.28 17.13 -7.58
CA SER A 71 21.15 15.70 -7.87
C SER A 71 19.91 15.38 -8.71
N ILE A 72 18.78 16.02 -8.42
CA ILE A 72 17.55 15.87 -9.19
C ILE A 72 17.73 16.44 -10.61
N ILE A 73 18.32 17.63 -10.75
CA ILE A 73 18.57 18.23 -12.07
C ILE A 73 19.46 17.33 -12.92
N ASN A 74 20.56 16.82 -12.35
CA ASN A 74 21.46 15.91 -13.05
C ASN A 74 20.78 14.60 -13.48
N LYS A 75 19.66 14.23 -12.84
CA LYS A 75 18.92 13.01 -13.13
C LYS A 75 17.86 13.20 -14.23
N TYR A 76 17.18 14.34 -14.28
CA TYR A 76 16.02 14.53 -15.15
C TYR A 76 16.19 15.57 -16.26
N GLU A 77 17.25 16.38 -16.24
CA GLU A 77 17.57 17.30 -17.34
C GLU A 77 18.40 16.60 -18.43
N ASP A 78 18.01 16.76 -19.69
CA ASP A 78 18.69 16.15 -20.84
C ASP A 78 19.54 17.14 -21.66
N ASP A 79 19.34 18.44 -21.51
CA ASP A 79 20.13 19.46 -22.19
C ASP A 79 21.46 19.71 -21.46
N VAL A 80 22.57 19.46 -22.16
CA VAL A 80 23.95 19.58 -21.63
C VAL A 80 24.23 20.98 -21.08
N ARG A 81 23.73 22.02 -21.75
CA ARG A 81 23.97 23.41 -21.32
C ARG A 81 23.17 23.72 -20.06
N ASN A 82 21.95 23.20 -19.93
CA ASN A 82 21.17 23.34 -18.70
C ASN A 82 21.84 22.59 -17.54
N LEU A 83 22.37 21.38 -17.77
CA LEU A 83 23.14 20.64 -16.77
C LEU A 83 24.35 21.43 -16.26
N GLU A 84 25.19 21.95 -17.17
CA GLU A 84 26.36 22.76 -16.82
C GLU A 84 26.00 24.01 -16.00
N LEU A 85 24.85 24.62 -16.30
CA LEU A 85 24.37 25.84 -15.63
C LEU A 85 23.50 25.55 -14.40
N GLY A 86 23.24 24.28 -14.06
CA GLY A 86 22.34 23.90 -12.98
C GLY A 86 20.92 24.41 -13.18
N ARG A 87 20.37 24.18 -14.36
CA ARG A 87 19.02 24.59 -14.77
C ARG A 87 18.14 23.37 -15.04
N LEU A 88 16.87 23.47 -14.66
CA LEU A 88 15.85 22.48 -14.92
C LEU A 88 14.85 23.04 -15.93
N SER A 89 14.77 22.46 -17.11
CA SER A 89 13.78 22.81 -18.12
C SER A 89 12.36 22.38 -17.70
N VAL A 90 11.35 22.86 -18.43
CA VAL A 90 9.97 22.36 -18.28
C VAL A 90 9.89 20.85 -18.54
N SER A 91 10.68 20.33 -19.50
CA SER A 91 10.75 18.90 -19.78
C SER A 91 11.34 18.13 -18.59
N GLY A 92 12.46 18.60 -18.03
CA GLY A 92 13.07 17.98 -16.86
C GLY A 92 12.18 18.06 -15.63
N LEU A 93 11.48 19.17 -15.42
CA LEU A 93 10.47 19.29 -14.36
C LEU A 93 9.31 18.31 -14.56
N THR A 94 8.86 18.11 -15.80
CA THR A 94 7.81 17.14 -16.12
C THR A 94 8.23 15.73 -15.74
N LEU A 95 9.46 15.34 -16.08
CA LEU A 95 10.02 14.05 -15.72
C LEU A 95 10.15 13.89 -14.20
N TYR A 96 10.63 14.91 -13.50
CA TYR A 96 10.71 14.91 -12.04
C TYR A 96 9.33 14.73 -11.39
N LEU A 97 8.31 15.48 -11.83
CA LEU A 97 6.95 15.41 -11.26
C LEU A 97 6.26 14.06 -11.47
N GLN A 98 6.73 13.27 -12.44
CA GLN A 98 6.24 11.92 -12.72
C GLN A 98 7.11 10.82 -12.10
N ALA A 99 8.25 11.20 -11.52
CA ALA A 99 9.21 10.26 -10.98
C ALA A 99 8.72 9.67 -9.64
N PRO A 100 9.13 8.44 -9.28
CA PRO A 100 8.78 7.80 -8.01
C PRO A 100 9.07 8.68 -6.78
N GLU A 101 10.16 9.45 -6.82
CA GLU A 101 10.57 10.34 -5.74
C GLU A 101 9.59 11.52 -5.51
N ASN A 102 8.70 11.79 -6.47
CA ASN A 102 7.67 12.81 -6.38
C ASN A 102 6.25 12.22 -6.40
N TRP A 103 6.11 10.92 -6.09
CA TRP A 103 4.80 10.33 -5.87
C TRP A 103 4.13 10.91 -4.62
N LEU A 104 2.81 11.04 -4.68
CA LEU A 104 2.02 11.58 -3.56
C LEU A 104 2.14 10.68 -2.32
N VAL A 105 2.25 9.38 -2.55
CA VAL A 105 2.50 8.39 -1.52
C VAL A 105 4.00 8.19 -1.46
N ASN A 106 4.58 8.43 -0.28
CA ASN A 106 5.99 8.18 -0.05
C ASN A 106 6.20 6.66 0.08
N ASP A 107 6.75 6.02 -0.95
CA ASP A 107 7.02 4.57 -0.97
C ASP A 107 7.90 4.09 0.20
N ASN A 108 8.58 4.99 0.93
CA ASN A 108 9.24 4.63 2.19
C ASN A 108 8.25 4.19 3.30
N GLN A 109 6.94 4.36 3.11
CA GLN A 109 5.90 3.78 3.95
C GLN A 109 5.52 2.34 3.60
N ASP A 110 6.07 1.76 2.52
CA ASP A 110 5.88 0.33 2.19
C ASP A 110 6.60 -0.62 3.14
N THR A 111 7.35 -0.07 4.10
CA THR A 111 7.96 -0.82 5.19
C THR A 111 7.31 -0.48 6.52
N VAL A 112 7.25 -1.48 7.40
CA VAL A 112 6.75 -1.31 8.76
C VAL A 112 7.67 -0.34 9.51
N HIS A 113 7.14 0.84 9.84
CA HIS A 113 7.88 1.92 10.50
C HIS A 113 7.32 2.28 11.89
N GLN A 114 6.14 1.76 12.24
CA GLN A 114 5.53 1.99 13.54
C GLN A 114 6.19 1.11 14.61
N ASN A 115 6.09 1.51 15.88
CA ASN A 115 6.54 0.66 16.99
C ASN A 115 5.59 -0.54 17.09
N MET A 116 6.07 -1.75 16.80
CA MET A 116 5.30 -3.00 16.81
C MET A 116 5.40 -3.80 18.12
N ASN A 117 5.93 -3.18 19.18
CA ASN A 117 6.09 -3.79 20.51
C ASN A 117 5.06 -3.30 21.54
N GLN A 118 4.01 -2.59 21.14
CA GLN A 118 2.92 -2.21 22.02
C GLN A 118 1.94 -3.38 22.20
N PRO A 119 1.05 -3.36 23.21
CA PRO A 119 -0.03 -4.33 23.32
C PRO A 119 -0.95 -4.31 22.09
N LEU A 120 -1.57 -5.45 21.72
CA LEU A 120 -2.48 -5.55 20.56
C LEU A 120 -3.60 -4.51 20.56
N ALA A 121 -4.07 -4.09 21.74
CA ALA A 121 -5.12 -3.08 21.89
C ALA A 121 -4.69 -1.66 21.45
N ALA A 122 -3.40 -1.41 21.22
CA ALA A 122 -2.88 -0.13 20.75
C ALA A 122 -2.96 0.03 19.21
N TYR A 123 -3.34 -1.02 18.48
CA TYR A 123 -3.35 -1.03 17.01
C TYR A 123 -4.76 -1.15 16.46
N TRP A 124 -4.97 -0.55 15.28
CA TRP A 124 -6.09 -0.91 14.44
C TRP A 124 -5.78 -2.20 13.69
N HIS A 125 -6.74 -3.11 13.67
CA HIS A 125 -6.62 -4.41 13.00
C HIS A 125 -7.46 -4.38 11.72
N ASN A 126 -6.89 -4.82 10.61
CA ASN A 126 -7.65 -5.08 9.40
C ASN A 126 -8.47 -6.36 9.62
N THR A 127 -9.79 -6.26 9.68
CA THR A 127 -10.69 -7.37 10.03
C THR A 127 -11.70 -7.65 8.92
N SER A 128 -12.06 -8.92 8.77
CA SER A 128 -13.07 -9.40 7.83
C SER A 128 -14.20 -10.06 8.60
N HIS A 129 -15.43 -9.74 8.22
CA HIS A 129 -16.66 -10.31 8.76
C HIS A 129 -17.29 -11.25 7.73
N ASN A 130 -17.73 -12.43 8.15
CA ASN A 130 -18.21 -13.52 7.31
C ASN A 130 -17.27 -13.80 6.13
N THR A 131 -15.98 -14.02 6.45
CA THR A 131 -14.87 -14.09 5.47
C THR A 131 -15.15 -15.06 4.33
N TYR A 132 -15.85 -16.15 4.60
CA TYR A 132 -16.17 -17.20 3.63
C TYR A 132 -17.15 -16.75 2.51
N VAL A 133 -17.87 -15.64 2.65
CA VAL A 133 -18.93 -15.22 1.71
C VAL A 133 -18.37 -14.38 0.57
N SER A 134 -18.55 -14.84 -0.68
CA SER A 134 -18.01 -14.15 -1.86
C SER A 134 -18.85 -12.98 -2.40
N ASN A 135 -20.09 -12.81 -1.91
CA ASN A 135 -21.12 -11.92 -2.49
C ASN A 135 -22.15 -11.48 -1.40
N HIS A 136 -23.32 -10.96 -1.78
CA HIS A 136 -24.39 -10.57 -0.84
C HIS A 136 -24.69 -11.63 0.23
N GLN A 137 -24.77 -11.21 1.50
CA GLN A 137 -25.02 -12.02 2.72
C GLN A 137 -26.23 -13.00 2.66
N LEU A 138 -27.14 -12.85 1.69
CA LEU A 138 -28.34 -13.69 1.53
C LEU A 138 -28.32 -14.61 0.29
N LYS A 139 -27.40 -14.38 -0.66
CA LYS A 139 -27.33 -15.11 -1.95
C LYS A 139 -25.91 -15.43 -2.41
N GLY A 140 -24.89 -15.03 -1.66
CA GLY A 140 -23.51 -15.32 -1.96
C GLY A 140 -23.19 -16.80 -1.79
N LEU A 141 -22.10 -17.25 -2.38
CA LEU A 141 -21.58 -18.60 -2.17
C LEU A 141 -20.52 -18.52 -1.08
N SER A 142 -20.47 -19.55 -0.22
CA SER A 142 -19.30 -19.78 0.62
C SER A 142 -18.21 -20.43 -0.22
N THR A 143 -17.00 -19.91 -0.17
CA THR A 143 -15.82 -20.47 -0.86
C THR A 143 -14.54 -20.30 -0.04
N VAL A 144 -13.64 -21.27 -0.16
CA VAL A 144 -12.32 -21.26 0.47
C VAL A 144 -11.47 -20.11 -0.10
N ASP A 145 -11.58 -19.82 -1.41
CA ASP A 145 -10.82 -18.76 -2.11
C ASP A 145 -10.99 -17.37 -1.48
N MET A 146 -12.08 -17.13 -0.75
CA MET A 146 -12.26 -15.85 -0.07
C MET A 146 -11.29 -15.67 1.10
N TYR A 147 -10.91 -16.75 1.80
CA TYR A 147 -9.88 -16.68 2.83
C TYR A 147 -8.52 -16.34 2.21
N GLU A 148 -8.14 -17.00 1.12
CA GLU A 148 -6.93 -16.65 0.36
C GLU A 148 -6.92 -15.16 -0.01
N LYS A 149 -7.97 -14.68 -0.69
CA LYS A 149 -8.06 -13.29 -1.16
C LYS A 149 -7.94 -12.31 0.01
N VAL A 150 -8.69 -12.54 1.08
CA VAL A 150 -8.71 -11.65 2.25
C VAL A 150 -7.35 -11.64 2.95
N LEU A 151 -6.70 -12.79 3.11
CA LEU A 151 -5.36 -12.88 3.71
C LEU A 151 -4.31 -12.16 2.86
N LEU A 152 -4.38 -12.27 1.53
CA LEU A 152 -3.47 -11.58 0.61
C LEU A 152 -3.63 -10.04 0.61
N THR A 153 -4.77 -9.51 1.06
CA THR A 153 -4.93 -8.05 1.32
C THR A 153 -4.29 -7.57 2.63
N GLY A 154 -3.72 -8.48 3.43
CA GLY A 154 -3.13 -8.17 4.73
C GLY A 154 -4.14 -8.18 5.89
N CYS A 155 -5.34 -8.75 5.72
CA CYS A 155 -6.32 -8.90 6.80
C CYS A 155 -5.76 -9.77 7.94
N ARG A 156 -5.96 -9.35 9.20
CA ARG A 156 -5.39 -9.95 10.43
C ARG A 156 -6.44 -10.48 11.41
N CYS A 157 -7.72 -10.38 11.09
CA CYS A 157 -8.78 -11.09 11.82
C CYS A 157 -9.81 -11.60 10.83
N ILE A 158 -10.03 -12.91 10.81
CA ILE A 158 -10.96 -13.58 9.90
C ILE A 158 -11.98 -14.40 10.68
N GLU A 159 -13.16 -14.57 10.10
CA GLU A 159 -14.30 -15.20 10.76
C GLU A 159 -14.60 -16.59 10.17
N LEU A 160 -14.95 -17.53 11.06
CA LEU A 160 -15.28 -18.91 10.74
C LEU A 160 -16.56 -19.31 11.48
N ASP A 161 -17.67 -19.39 10.74
CA ASP A 161 -18.97 -19.83 11.27
C ASP A 161 -19.06 -21.35 11.17
N CYS A 162 -18.71 -22.03 12.26
CA CYS A 162 -18.50 -23.47 12.30
C CYS A 162 -19.77 -24.20 12.72
N TRP A 163 -20.25 -25.11 11.87
CA TRP A 163 -21.45 -25.91 12.10
C TRP A 163 -21.17 -27.40 11.96
N ASP A 164 -22.03 -28.21 12.58
CA ASP A 164 -21.99 -29.67 12.40
C ASP A 164 -22.20 -30.04 10.92
N GLY A 165 -21.27 -30.81 10.36
CA GLY A 165 -21.42 -31.42 9.04
C GLY A 165 -21.70 -32.91 9.08
N ASP A 166 -21.86 -33.51 7.90
CA ASP A 166 -22.14 -34.92 7.76
C ASP A 166 -20.91 -35.78 8.08
N SER A 167 -21.14 -37.04 8.47
CA SER A 167 -20.06 -38.01 8.79
C SER A 167 -19.10 -37.57 9.90
N GLY A 168 -19.48 -36.58 10.72
CA GLY A 168 -18.66 -36.09 11.83
C GLY A 168 -17.62 -35.04 11.45
N GLU A 169 -17.63 -34.55 10.20
CA GLU A 169 -16.70 -33.51 9.75
C GLU A 169 -17.33 -32.11 9.84
N PRO A 170 -16.68 -31.14 10.51
CA PRO A 170 -17.19 -29.79 10.64
C PRO A 170 -17.16 -29.02 9.33
N ILE A 171 -18.12 -28.10 9.17
CA ILE A 171 -18.26 -27.25 7.98
C ILE A 171 -18.31 -25.78 8.36
N ILE A 172 -18.08 -24.91 7.37
CA ILE A 172 -18.36 -23.47 7.48
C ILE A 172 -19.60 -23.12 6.66
N HIS A 173 -20.53 -22.39 7.30
CA HIS A 173 -21.81 -22.02 6.71
C HIS A 173 -22.44 -20.81 7.40
N HIS A 174 -23.12 -19.96 6.62
CA HIS A 174 -23.97 -18.91 7.19
C HIS A 174 -25.33 -19.51 7.56
N GLY A 175 -25.54 -19.74 8.87
CA GLY A 175 -26.73 -20.41 9.40
C GLY A 175 -28.05 -19.85 8.88
N TYR A 176 -29.05 -20.72 8.71
CA TYR A 176 -30.42 -20.35 8.29
C TYR A 176 -30.53 -19.70 6.89
N THR A 177 -29.56 -19.96 5.99
CA THR A 177 -29.58 -19.47 4.59
C THR A 177 -29.40 -20.59 3.56
N LEU A 178 -29.64 -20.28 2.28
CA LEU A 178 -29.46 -21.22 1.14
C LEU A 178 -28.02 -21.27 0.60
N ILE A 179 -27.06 -20.73 1.35
CA ILE A 179 -25.66 -20.57 0.92
C ILE A 179 -24.94 -21.91 0.92
N SER A 180 -23.97 -22.10 0.02
CA SER A 180 -23.13 -23.31 -0.05
C SER A 180 -22.39 -23.56 1.27
N LYS A 181 -22.02 -24.82 1.50
CA LYS A 181 -21.23 -25.25 2.66
C LYS A 181 -19.81 -25.56 2.17
N ILE A 182 -18.81 -25.22 2.97
CA ILE A 182 -17.40 -25.55 2.68
C ILE A 182 -16.80 -26.33 3.85
N SER A 183 -15.81 -27.18 3.57
CA SER A 183 -15.10 -27.97 4.58
C SER A 183 -14.33 -27.03 5.53
N PHE A 184 -14.45 -27.28 6.84
CA PHE A 184 -13.61 -26.58 7.82
C PHE A 184 -12.13 -26.94 7.63
N GLU A 185 -11.81 -28.20 7.31
CA GLU A 185 -10.45 -28.65 7.08
C GLU A 185 -9.79 -27.92 5.90
N ASP A 186 -10.49 -27.79 4.77
CA ASP A 186 -9.98 -27.09 3.58
C ASP A 186 -9.71 -25.60 3.88
N VAL A 187 -10.56 -24.98 4.70
CA VAL A 187 -10.36 -23.59 5.15
C VAL A 187 -9.12 -23.47 6.04
N VAL A 188 -8.91 -24.39 6.98
CA VAL A 188 -7.72 -24.42 7.83
C VAL A 188 -6.45 -24.65 7.00
N VAL A 189 -6.48 -25.51 5.98
CA VAL A 189 -5.38 -25.70 5.00
C VAL A 189 -5.07 -24.40 4.28
N CYS A 190 -6.08 -23.72 3.73
CA CYS A 190 -5.91 -22.44 3.06
C CYS A 190 -5.32 -21.38 3.99
N ILE A 191 -5.85 -21.25 5.22
CA ILE A 191 -5.31 -20.30 6.20
C ILE A 191 -3.83 -20.60 6.47
N ARG A 192 -3.46 -21.88 6.64
CA ARG A 192 -2.08 -22.28 6.91
C ARG A 192 -1.09 -21.89 5.80
N GLU A 193 -1.55 -21.92 4.56
CA GLU A 193 -0.75 -21.56 3.38
C GLU A 193 -0.59 -20.04 3.23
N TYR A 194 -1.67 -19.28 3.46
CA TYR A 194 -1.71 -17.85 3.10
C TYR A 194 -1.58 -16.88 4.28
N ALA A 195 -1.71 -17.34 5.54
CA ALA A 195 -1.80 -16.48 6.72
C ALA A 195 -0.67 -15.46 6.82
N PHE A 196 0.54 -15.79 6.37
CA PHE A 196 1.73 -14.96 6.55
C PHE A 196 2.40 -14.48 5.26
N LEU A 197 1.78 -14.68 4.09
CA LEU A 197 2.37 -14.25 2.82
C LEU A 197 2.39 -12.73 2.64
N ALA A 198 1.31 -12.06 3.03
CA ALA A 198 1.19 -10.59 2.93
C ALA A 198 1.68 -9.85 4.19
N SER A 199 1.76 -10.53 5.34
CA SER A 199 2.11 -9.91 6.62
C SER A 199 2.65 -10.93 7.63
N PRO A 200 3.76 -10.65 8.33
CA PRO A 200 4.32 -11.55 9.34
C PRO A 200 3.60 -11.45 10.70
N TYR A 201 2.68 -10.50 10.87
CA TYR A 201 2.00 -10.23 12.15
C TYR A 201 0.89 -11.25 12.44
N PRO A 202 0.56 -11.46 13.73
CA PRO A 202 -0.39 -12.49 14.15
C PRO A 202 -1.75 -12.37 13.46
N LEU A 203 -2.33 -13.53 13.15
CA LEU A 203 -3.67 -13.68 12.61
C LEU A 203 -4.60 -14.14 13.74
N VAL A 204 -5.74 -13.47 13.89
CA VAL A 204 -6.81 -13.86 14.82
C VAL A 204 -7.90 -14.61 14.05
N LEU A 205 -8.31 -15.75 14.58
CA LEU A 205 -9.46 -16.52 14.08
C LEU A 205 -10.65 -16.27 15.00
N SER A 206 -11.67 -15.59 14.50
CA SER A 206 -12.97 -15.43 15.18
C SER A 206 -13.81 -16.67 14.90
N ILE A 207 -13.98 -17.53 15.90
CA ILE A 207 -14.74 -18.79 15.76
C ILE A 207 -16.16 -18.58 16.29
N GLU A 208 -17.14 -18.57 15.41
CA GLU A 208 -18.56 -18.68 15.78
C GLU A 208 -18.93 -20.16 15.80
N ASN A 209 -19.11 -20.74 16.99
CA ASN A 209 -19.17 -22.19 17.17
C ASN A 209 -20.60 -22.70 17.43
N HIS A 210 -21.15 -23.44 16.47
CA HIS A 210 -22.44 -24.15 16.56
C HIS A 210 -22.29 -25.68 16.49
N CYS A 211 -21.06 -26.20 16.59
CA CYS A 211 -20.79 -27.63 16.51
C CYS A 211 -21.14 -28.36 17.82
N CYS A 212 -21.57 -29.61 17.72
CA CYS A 212 -21.65 -30.52 18.86
C CYS A 212 -20.25 -30.85 19.42
N ILE A 213 -20.19 -31.32 20.67
CA ILE A 213 -18.92 -31.60 21.35
C ILE A 213 -18.00 -32.56 20.57
N ALA A 214 -18.56 -33.53 19.85
CA ALA A 214 -17.78 -34.46 19.04
C ALA A 214 -17.07 -33.72 17.89
N GLN A 215 -17.77 -32.85 17.16
CA GLN A 215 -17.19 -32.08 16.07
C GLN A 215 -16.32 -30.91 16.57
N GLN A 216 -16.57 -30.35 17.76
CA GLN A 216 -15.64 -29.41 18.39
C GLN A 216 -14.27 -30.04 18.66
N ARG A 217 -14.24 -31.32 19.11
CA ARG A 217 -12.98 -32.06 19.25
C ARG A 217 -12.31 -32.27 17.90
N ARG A 218 -13.09 -32.61 16.86
CA ARG A 218 -12.60 -32.74 15.50
C ARG A 218 -12.00 -31.43 14.97
N MET A 219 -12.65 -30.29 15.20
CA MET A 219 -12.11 -28.96 14.85
C MET A 219 -10.76 -28.70 15.55
N ALA A 220 -10.66 -29.01 16.85
CA ALA A 220 -9.42 -28.84 17.60
C ALA A 220 -8.28 -29.74 17.08
N GLU A 221 -8.59 -30.99 16.70
CA GLU A 221 -7.65 -31.91 16.07
C GLU A 221 -7.16 -31.39 14.72
N ILE A 222 -8.07 -30.95 13.86
CA ILE A 222 -7.77 -30.36 12.55
C ILE A 222 -6.84 -29.15 12.72
N MET A 223 -7.21 -28.18 13.57
CA MET A 223 -6.41 -26.99 13.81
C MET A 223 -5.02 -27.33 14.35
N ARG A 224 -4.91 -28.23 15.34
CA ARG A 224 -3.60 -28.64 15.90
C ARG A 224 -2.73 -29.33 14.86
N ASN A 225 -3.29 -30.24 14.06
CA ASN A 225 -2.54 -31.01 13.08
C ASN A 225 -2.04 -30.15 11.92
N ILE A 226 -2.88 -29.22 11.42
CA ILE A 226 -2.55 -28.42 10.23
C ILE A 226 -1.76 -27.16 10.58
N PHE A 227 -2.17 -26.42 11.62
CA PHE A 227 -1.42 -25.24 12.03
C PHE A 227 -0.10 -25.60 12.71
N GLY A 228 -0.06 -26.70 13.47
CA GLY A 228 1.13 -27.11 14.21
C GLY A 228 1.65 -25.97 15.10
N ASP A 229 2.94 -25.67 15.00
CA ASP A 229 3.62 -24.65 15.79
C ASP A 229 3.13 -23.20 15.53
N TYR A 230 2.36 -22.97 14.47
CA TYR A 230 1.74 -21.66 14.21
C TYR A 230 0.51 -21.41 15.09
N LEU A 231 -0.08 -22.45 15.67
CA LEU A 231 -1.19 -22.32 16.59
C LEU A 231 -0.67 -22.05 18.00
N MET A 232 -0.93 -20.84 18.49
CA MET A 232 -0.62 -20.49 19.88
C MET A 232 -1.59 -21.21 20.82
N THR A 233 -1.09 -22.21 21.56
CA THR A 233 -1.87 -22.99 22.54
C THR A 233 -1.66 -22.56 23.99
N ASP A 234 -0.57 -21.84 24.26
CA ASP A 234 -0.14 -21.47 25.59
C ASP A 234 0.10 -19.96 25.68
N TYR A 235 0.03 -19.40 26.89
CA TYR A 235 0.38 -18.00 27.11
C TYR A 235 1.85 -17.76 26.84
N LEU A 236 2.16 -16.65 26.16
CA LEU A 236 3.54 -16.19 26.07
C LEU A 236 4.03 -15.82 27.48
N PRO A 237 5.29 -16.14 27.82
CA PRO A 237 5.87 -15.69 29.08
C PRO A 237 5.85 -14.16 29.13
N THR A 238 5.51 -13.61 30.29
CA THR A 238 5.54 -12.17 30.51
C THR A 238 6.98 -11.69 30.32
N VAL A 239 7.22 -10.86 29.30
CA VAL A 239 8.50 -10.17 29.14
C VAL A 239 8.60 -9.14 30.26
N GLN A 240 9.53 -9.34 31.20
CA GLN A 240 9.85 -8.36 32.25
C GLN A 240 10.52 -7.11 31.67
#